data_AF-A0A4P9WF76-F1
#
_entry.id   AF-A0A4P9WF76-F1
#
_cell.length_a   1.000
_cell.length_b   1.000
_cell.length_c   1.000
_cell.angle_alpha   90.00
_cell.angle_beta   90.00
_cell.angle_gamma   90.00
#
_symmetry.space_group_name_H-M   'P 1'
#
loop_
_entity.id
_entity.type
_entity.pdbx_description
1 polymer ?
#
loop_
_entity_poly.entity_id
_entity_poly.type
_entity_poly.pdbx_seq_one_letter_code
_entity_poly.pdbx_strand_id
1 'polypeptide(L)'
;MFVYDPETRYCWINGASLESEKQFELVGSVIGLALYNGVILGVNFPTLIYKKLLDESPTLDDMKSAFPVRSGGWLLDWTDGDVADVFLRNFEISYEVYGQVKTLPLVDGGEDILVTNANRQEYVDLYIQHYLVESVRRQFSAFRRGFHKIWGGQALKV
;
A
#
# COMPACT_ATOMS: atom_id res chain seq x y z
N MET A 1 -9.38 11.60 0.16
CA MET A 1 -8.23 11.23 -0.70
C MET A 1 -7.17 10.40 0.03
N PHE A 2 -6.62 10.87 1.15
CA PHE A 2 -5.58 10.18 1.91
C PHE A 2 -6.09 9.77 3.29
N VAL A 3 -5.58 8.67 3.83
CA VAL A 3 -5.78 8.22 5.22
C VAL A 3 -4.56 8.67 6.01
N TYR A 4 -4.79 9.34 7.13
CA TYR A 4 -3.73 9.71 8.06
C TYR A 4 -3.65 8.67 9.17
N ASP A 5 -2.45 8.15 9.39
CA ASP A 5 -2.17 7.28 10.54
C ASP A 5 -1.56 8.12 11.67
N PRO A 6 -2.22 8.23 12.84
CA PRO A 6 -1.72 9.02 13.96
C PRO A 6 -0.44 8.47 14.59
N GLU A 7 -0.18 7.16 14.49
CA GLU A 7 1.00 6.54 15.11
C GLU A 7 2.27 6.87 14.32
N THR A 8 2.23 6.62 13.01
CA THR A 8 3.38 6.87 12.12
C THR A 8 3.42 8.31 11.60
N ARG A 9 2.32 9.05 11.74
CA ARG A 9 2.09 10.38 11.16
C ARG A 9 2.24 10.40 9.64
N TYR A 10 2.04 9.25 8.99
CA TYR A 10 2.09 9.14 7.54
C TYR A 10 0.70 9.35 6.93
N CYS A 11 0.71 9.95 5.74
CA CYS A 11 -0.45 10.01 4.86
C CYS A 11 -0.33 8.88 3.82
N TRP A 12 -1.35 8.03 3.72
CA TRP A 12 -1.43 6.99 2.69
C TRP A 12 -2.59 7.23 1.74
N ILE A 13 -2.49 6.75 0.50
CA ILE A 13 -3.57 6.87 -0.48
C ILE A 13 -4.73 5.97 -0.06
N ASN A 14 -5.94 6.53 -0.01
CA ASN A 14 -7.14 5.76 0.26
C ASN A 14 -7.64 5.10 -1.04
N GLY A 15 -7.47 3.78 -1.17
CA GLY A 15 -7.96 2.99 -2.30
C GLY A 15 -9.49 2.99 -2.46
N ALA A 16 -10.23 3.22 -1.37
CA ALA A 16 -11.68 3.33 -1.40
C ALA A 16 -12.19 4.71 -1.84
N SER A 17 -11.33 5.74 -1.91
CA SER A 17 -11.72 7.14 -2.14
C SER A 17 -12.63 7.32 -3.37
N LEU A 18 -13.83 7.91 -3.19
CA LEU A 18 -14.74 8.31 -4.29
C LEU A 18 -14.22 9.50 -5.12
N GLU A 19 -13.19 10.18 -4.62
CA GLU A 19 -12.63 11.35 -5.28
C GLU A 19 -12.13 11.05 -6.69
N SER A 20 -12.30 12.03 -7.58
CA SER A 20 -11.95 11.85 -8.99
C SER A 20 -10.44 11.69 -9.19
N GLU A 21 -10.07 10.96 -10.24
CA GLU A 21 -8.66 10.79 -10.66
C GLU A 21 -7.98 12.13 -10.92
N LYS A 22 -8.71 13.13 -11.40
CA LYS A 22 -8.20 14.49 -11.65
C LYS A 22 -7.68 15.16 -10.38
N GLN A 23 -8.29 14.90 -9.22
CA GLN A 23 -7.80 15.46 -7.95
C GLN A 23 -6.47 14.81 -7.54
N PHE A 24 -6.34 13.49 -7.70
CA PHE A 24 -5.08 12.80 -7.47
C PHE A 24 -3.98 13.30 -8.42
N GLU A 25 -4.32 13.51 -9.70
CA GLU A 25 -3.41 14.12 -10.68
C GLU A 25 -3.00 15.55 -10.31
N LEU A 26 -3.93 16.36 -9.80
CA LEU A 26 -3.63 17.70 -9.31
C LEU A 26 -2.65 17.65 -8.13
N VAL A 27 -2.91 16.79 -7.14
CA VAL A 27 -2.01 16.64 -5.98
C VAL A 27 -0.62 16.18 -6.42
N GLY A 28 -0.54 15.22 -7.33
CA GLY A 28 0.74 14.78 -7.91
C GLY A 28 1.48 15.93 -8.60
N SER A 29 0.75 16.75 -9.37
CA SER A 29 1.31 17.93 -10.05
C SER A 29 1.82 18.98 -9.05
N VAL A 30 1.08 19.24 -7.98
CA VAL A 30 1.47 20.19 -6.91
C VAL A 30 2.74 19.72 -6.21
N ILE A 31 2.85 18.42 -5.91
CA ILE A 31 4.06 17.84 -5.29
C ILE A 31 5.25 17.93 -6.25
N GLY A 32 5.06 17.61 -7.53
CA GLY A 32 6.09 17.76 -8.55
C GLY A 32 6.57 19.21 -8.68
N LEU A 33 5.65 20.17 -8.66
CA LEU A 33 5.98 21.60 -8.73
C LEU A 33 6.66 22.12 -7.47
N ALA A 34 6.21 21.69 -6.28
CA ALA A 34 6.81 22.08 -5.02
C ALA A 34 8.28 21.64 -4.98
N LEU A 35 8.55 20.40 -5.35
CA LEU A 35 9.91 19.89 -5.38
C LEU A 35 10.77 20.54 -6.48
N TYR A 36 10.21 20.81 -7.66
CA TYR A 36 10.90 21.58 -8.72
C TYR A 36 11.33 22.97 -8.23
N ASN A 37 10.50 23.62 -7.41
CA ASN A 37 10.78 24.93 -6.83
C ASN A 37 11.55 24.86 -5.49
N GLY A 38 11.92 23.68 -4.99
CA GLY A 38 12.57 23.50 -3.69
C GLY A 38 11.70 23.89 -2.48
N VAL A 39 10.37 23.84 -2.63
CA VAL A 39 9.40 24.16 -1.57
C VAL A 39 9.07 22.90 -0.77
N ILE A 40 9.23 22.98 0.55
CA ILE A 40 8.87 21.90 1.48
C ILE A 40 7.36 21.92 1.69
N LEU A 41 6.70 20.80 1.40
CA LEU A 41 5.29 20.60 1.71
C LEU A 41 5.14 19.97 3.11
N GLY A 42 4.15 20.41 3.87
CA GLY A 42 3.79 19.83 5.17
C GLY A 42 3.07 18.48 5.07
N VAL A 43 3.45 17.64 4.11
CA VAL A 43 2.84 16.32 3.87
C VAL A 43 3.90 15.25 4.12
N ASN A 44 3.60 14.34 5.04
CA ASN A 44 4.53 13.28 5.41
C ASN A 44 4.10 11.97 4.74
N PHE A 45 4.73 11.64 3.62
CA PHE A 45 4.51 10.37 2.91
C PHE A 45 5.53 9.33 3.34
N PRO A 46 5.13 8.04 3.43
CA PRO A 46 6.09 6.97 3.66
C PRO A 46 7.03 6.83 2.46
N THR A 47 8.27 6.39 2.72
CA THR A 47 9.32 6.21 1.70
C THR A 47 8.86 5.37 0.51
N LEU A 48 7.96 4.44 0.79
CA LEU A 48 7.26 3.60 -0.17
C LEU A 48 6.65 4.36 -1.36
N ILE A 49 6.05 5.54 -1.15
CA ILE A 49 5.45 6.31 -2.25
C ILE A 49 6.52 6.74 -3.24
N TYR A 50 7.68 7.17 -2.75
CA TYR A 50 8.80 7.58 -3.61
C TYR A 50 9.41 6.40 -4.35
N LYS A 51 9.58 5.25 -3.69
CA LYS A 51 9.99 4.00 -4.35
C LYS A 51 9.04 3.62 -5.49
N LYS A 52 7.73 3.68 -5.25
CA LYS A 52 6.72 3.43 -6.29
C LYS A 52 6.75 4.45 -7.43
N LEU A 53 7.14 5.70 -7.18
CA LEU A 53 7.33 6.71 -8.23
C LEU A 53 8.58 6.42 -9.07
N LEU A 54 9.59 5.77 -8.50
CA LEU A 54 10.82 5.31 -9.14
C LEU A 54 10.68 3.95 -9.84
N ASP A 55 9.47 3.38 -9.91
CA ASP A 55 9.20 2.03 -10.42
C ASP A 55 9.91 0.90 -9.63
N GLU A 56 10.28 1.15 -8.37
CA GLU A 56 10.80 0.11 -7.47
C GLU A 56 9.65 -0.72 -6.88
N SER A 57 9.89 -2.03 -6.77
CA SER A 57 8.92 -2.95 -6.16
C SER A 57 8.94 -2.79 -4.63
N PRO A 58 7.77 -2.68 -3.99
CA PRO A 58 7.70 -2.52 -2.56
C PRO A 58 8.06 -3.81 -1.84
N THR A 59 8.81 -3.71 -0.74
CA THR A 59 9.26 -4.87 0.06
C THR A 59 8.51 -4.99 1.38
N LEU A 60 8.61 -6.15 2.04
CA LEU A 60 8.08 -6.36 3.39
C LEU A 60 8.65 -5.34 4.40
N ASP A 61 9.93 -4.99 4.27
CA ASP A 61 10.58 -4.02 5.13
C ASP A 61 9.97 -2.61 4.97
N ASP A 62 9.62 -2.24 3.74
CA ASP A 62 8.90 -0.99 3.47
C ASP A 62 7.52 -0.97 4.12
N MET A 63 6.82 -2.11 4.11
CA MET A 63 5.52 -2.26 4.78
C MET A 63 5.67 -2.20 6.30
N LYS A 64 6.68 -2.85 6.88
CA LYS A 64 6.97 -2.79 8.33
C LYS A 64 7.30 -1.36 8.77
N SER A 65 8.05 -0.63 7.96
CA SER A 65 8.42 0.77 8.23
C SER A 65 7.25 1.73 8.10
N ALA A 66 6.37 1.53 7.10
CA ALA A 66 5.23 2.42 6.84
C ALA A 66 4.01 2.09 7.70
N PHE A 67 3.76 0.81 7.97
CA PHE A 67 2.57 0.30 8.65
C PHE A 67 2.94 -0.87 9.59
N PRO A 68 3.60 -0.60 10.73
CA PRO A 68 4.11 -1.65 11.60
C PRO A 68 3.03 -2.63 12.08
N VAL A 69 1.86 -2.11 12.48
CA VAL A 69 0.72 -2.91 12.97
C VAL A 69 0.11 -3.79 11.87
N ARG A 70 0.05 -3.28 10.63
CA ARG A 70 -0.66 -3.92 9.51
C ARG A 70 0.27 -4.72 8.59
N SER A 71 1.57 -4.77 8.88
CA SER A 71 2.58 -5.43 8.05
C SER A 71 2.45 -6.96 7.95
N GLY A 72 1.67 -7.58 8.84
CA GLY A 72 1.58 -9.04 8.92
C GLY A 72 2.88 -9.71 9.41
N GLY A 73 3.88 -8.93 9.82
CA GLY A 73 5.17 -9.44 10.28
C GLY A 73 5.05 -10.39 11.47
N TRP A 74 4.09 -10.13 12.36
CA TRP A 74 3.77 -10.99 13.50
C TRP A 74 3.37 -12.41 13.10
N LEU A 75 2.86 -12.63 11.87
CA LEU A 75 2.51 -13.96 11.37
C LEU A 75 3.77 -14.78 11.02
N LEU A 76 4.81 -14.10 10.54
CA LEU A 76 6.09 -14.71 10.19
C LEU A 76 6.93 -15.00 11.45
N ASP A 77 6.83 -14.12 12.44
CA ASP A 77 7.54 -14.25 13.72
C ASP A 77 6.88 -15.27 14.66
N TRP A 78 5.70 -15.82 14.30
CA TRP A 78 5.00 -16.82 15.09
C TRP A 78 5.74 -18.17 15.10
N THR A 79 6.03 -18.71 16.29
CA THR A 79 6.73 -19.99 16.46
C THR A 79 5.97 -21.02 17.30
N ASP A 80 4.92 -20.62 18.03
CA ASP A 80 4.17 -21.49 18.94
C ASP A 80 3.00 -22.16 18.22
N GLY A 81 3.29 -23.26 17.50
CA GLY A 81 2.28 -24.10 16.82
C GLY A 81 2.06 -23.78 15.34
N ASP A 82 1.08 -24.42 14.72
CA ASP A 82 0.69 -24.11 13.34
C ASP A 82 -0.19 -22.86 13.30
N VAL A 83 0.18 -21.93 12.42
CA VAL A 83 -0.63 -20.74 12.11
C VAL A 83 -2.06 -21.13 11.74
N ALA A 84 -2.24 -22.27 11.06
CA ALA A 84 -3.56 -22.75 10.65
C ALA A 84 -4.47 -23.04 11.84
N ASP A 85 -3.94 -23.67 12.89
CA ASP A 85 -4.71 -24.08 14.06
C ASP A 85 -5.03 -22.92 15.01
N VAL A 86 -4.12 -21.94 15.10
CA VAL A 86 -4.25 -20.81 16.02
C VAL A 86 -5.08 -19.67 15.41
N PHE A 87 -4.79 -19.32 14.16
CA PHE A 87 -5.38 -18.14 13.52
C PHE A 87 -6.56 -18.47 12.63
N LEU A 88 -6.69 -19.72 12.15
CA LEU A 88 -7.78 -20.19 11.30
C LEU A 88 -8.12 -19.19 10.17
N ARG A 89 -7.07 -18.66 9.53
CA ARG A 89 -7.19 -17.71 8.42
C ARG A 89 -7.09 -18.46 7.10
N ASN A 90 -7.93 -18.05 6.16
CA ASN A 90 -7.85 -18.50 4.78
C ASN A 90 -7.06 -17.49 3.94
N PHE A 91 -6.78 -17.82 2.67
CA PHE A 91 -6.16 -16.90 1.71
C PHE A 91 -7.15 -15.84 1.21
N GLU A 92 -7.81 -15.16 2.15
CA GLU A 92 -8.72 -14.05 1.91
C GLU A 92 -8.42 -12.88 2.85
N ILE A 93 -8.76 -11.68 2.40
CA ILE A 93 -8.57 -10.45 3.14
C ILE A 93 -9.88 -9.70 3.27
N SER A 94 -10.11 -9.14 4.45
CA SER A 94 -11.29 -8.34 4.73
C SER A 94 -10.89 -6.89 4.95
N TYR A 95 -11.49 -5.98 4.19
CA TYR A 95 -11.25 -4.54 4.32
C TYR A 95 -12.56 -3.77 4.31
N GLU A 96 -12.60 -2.70 5.09
CA GLU A 96 -13.79 -1.87 5.22
C GLU A 96 -13.80 -0.76 4.16
N VAL A 97 -14.90 -0.69 3.42
CA VAL A 97 -15.17 0.32 2.39
C VAL A 97 -16.55 0.90 2.65
N TYR A 98 -16.61 2.17 3.05
CA TYR A 98 -17.87 2.87 3.36
C TYR A 98 -18.73 2.18 4.42
N GLY A 99 -18.10 1.65 5.48
CA GLY A 99 -18.81 0.91 6.53
C GLY A 99 -19.25 -0.50 6.12
N GLN A 100 -18.91 -0.95 4.91
CA GLN A 100 -19.14 -2.31 4.45
C GLN A 100 -17.83 -3.08 4.47
N VAL A 101 -17.81 -4.20 5.18
CA VAL A 101 -16.69 -5.15 5.12
C VAL A 101 -16.80 -5.92 3.82
N LYS A 102 -15.78 -5.79 2.96
CA LYS A 102 -15.63 -6.59 1.75
C LYS A 102 -14.53 -7.62 1.98
N THR A 103 -14.83 -8.86 1.62
CA THR A 103 -13.87 -9.95 1.61
C THR A 103 -13.40 -10.18 0.18
N LEU A 104 -12.10 -10.35 0.00
CA LEU A 104 -11.48 -10.60 -1.29
C LEU A 104 -10.48 -11.76 -1.16
N PRO A 105 -10.60 -12.82 -1.98
CA PRO A 105 -9.62 -13.89 -2.00
C PRO A 105 -8.33 -13.40 -2.67
N LEU A 106 -7.18 -13.69 -2.05
CA LEU A 106 -5.86 -13.32 -2.56
C LEU A 106 -5.40 -14.23 -3.71
N VAL A 107 -5.94 -15.45 -3.78
CA VAL A 107 -5.70 -16.44 -4.83
C VAL A 107 -7.03 -17.06 -5.26
N ASP A 108 -7.08 -17.64 -6.46
CA ASP A 108 -8.26 -18.35 -6.92
C ASP A 108 -8.60 -19.51 -5.97
N GLY A 109 -9.83 -19.52 -5.44
CA GLY A 109 -10.24 -20.49 -4.42
C GLY A 109 -9.61 -20.28 -3.03
N GLY A 110 -9.04 -19.10 -2.77
CA GLY A 110 -8.36 -18.77 -1.51
C GLY A 110 -9.25 -18.89 -0.26
N GLU A 111 -10.57 -18.86 -0.44
CA GLU A 111 -11.56 -19.09 0.62
C GLU A 111 -11.49 -20.51 1.23
N ASP A 112 -10.98 -21.50 0.49
CA ASP A 112 -10.83 -22.89 0.94
C ASP A 112 -9.38 -23.23 1.37
N ILE A 113 -8.43 -22.32 1.18
CA ILE A 113 -7.02 -22.55 1.44
C ILE A 113 -6.65 -21.94 2.79
N LEU A 114 -6.30 -22.78 3.76
CA LEU A 114 -5.82 -22.34 5.07
C LEU A 114 -4.38 -21.83 5.02
N VAL A 115 -4.11 -20.79 5.80
CA VAL A 115 -2.77 -20.26 6.04
C VAL A 115 -2.07 -21.13 7.08
N THR A 116 -1.06 -21.87 6.64
CA THR A 116 -0.19 -22.76 7.41
C THR A 116 1.21 -22.16 7.58
N ASN A 117 2.03 -22.74 8.45
CA ASN A 117 3.44 -22.35 8.58
C ASN A 117 4.26 -22.44 7.28
N ALA A 118 3.87 -23.31 6.35
CA ALA A 118 4.56 -23.49 5.07
C ALA A 118 4.19 -22.41 4.04
N ASN A 119 2.95 -21.91 4.05
CA ASN A 119 2.43 -20.98 3.04
C ASN A 119 2.22 -19.54 3.58
N ARG A 120 2.45 -19.29 4.86
CA ARG A 120 2.32 -17.95 5.49
C ARG A 120 3.14 -16.87 4.81
N GLN A 121 4.32 -17.22 4.27
CA GLN A 121 5.17 -16.27 3.56
C GLN A 121 4.48 -15.76 2.29
N GLU A 122 3.93 -16.69 1.50
CA GLU A 122 3.17 -16.37 0.29
C GLU A 122 1.93 -15.53 0.60
N TYR A 123 1.20 -15.87 1.66
CA TYR A 123 0.05 -15.08 2.13
C TYR A 123 0.47 -13.63 2.45
N VAL A 124 1.57 -13.44 3.18
CA VAL A 124 2.07 -12.10 3.54
C VAL A 124 2.53 -11.33 2.29
N ASP A 125 3.23 -11.98 1.37
CA ASP A 125 3.70 -11.35 0.13
C ASP A 125 2.54 -10.90 -0.76
N LEU A 126 1.53 -11.76 -0.95
CA LEU A 126 0.31 -11.43 -1.68
C LEU A 126 -0.51 -10.33 -1.00
N TYR A 127 -0.61 -10.38 0.33
CA TYR A 127 -1.27 -9.34 1.12
C TYR A 127 -0.61 -7.97 0.91
N ILE A 128 0.72 -7.91 0.94
CA ILE A 128 1.50 -6.69 0.74
C ILE A 128 1.33 -6.18 -0.68
N GLN A 129 1.43 -7.07 -1.68
CA GLN A 129 1.22 -6.70 -3.08
C GLN A 129 -0.18 -6.14 -3.29
N HIS A 130 -1.21 -6.79 -2.73
CA HIS A 130 -2.58 -6.31 -2.84
C HIS A 130 -2.73 -4.94 -2.18
N TYR A 131 -2.30 -4.79 -0.93
CA TYR A 131 -2.49 -3.56 -0.16
C TYR A 131 -1.70 -2.38 -0.75
N LEU A 132 -0.44 -2.58 -1.14
CA LEU A 132 0.42 -1.50 -1.62
C LEU A 132 0.26 -1.20 -3.10
N VAL A 133 -0.17 -2.16 -3.92
CA VAL A 133 -0.24 -2.02 -5.39
C VAL A 133 -1.68 -2.03 -5.87
N GLU A 134 -2.39 -3.15 -5.75
CA GLU A 134 -3.71 -3.30 -6.39
C GLU A 134 -4.77 -2.39 -5.77
N SER A 135 -4.81 -2.29 -4.43
CA SER A 135 -5.84 -1.53 -3.72
C SER A 135 -5.84 -0.04 -4.04
N VAL A 136 -4.66 0.52 -4.34
CA VAL A 136 -4.44 1.95 -4.64
C VAL A 136 -4.10 2.19 -6.11
N ARG A 137 -4.13 1.16 -6.96
CA ARG A 137 -3.59 1.22 -8.33
C ARG A 137 -4.14 2.38 -9.13
N ARG A 138 -5.46 2.59 -9.07
CA ARG A 138 -6.16 3.63 -9.82
C ARG A 138 -5.76 5.03 -9.34
N GLN A 139 -5.82 5.27 -8.04
CA GLN A 139 -5.50 6.55 -7.42
C GLN A 139 -4.02 6.88 -7.56
N PHE A 140 -3.14 5.90 -7.33
CA PHE A 140 -1.70 6.05 -7.46
C PHE A 140 -1.29 6.31 -8.92
N SER A 141 -1.91 5.63 -9.90
CA SER A 141 -1.65 5.90 -11.32
C SER A 141 -1.97 7.35 -11.67
N ALA A 142 -3.11 7.88 -11.22
CA ALA A 142 -3.48 9.27 -11.45
C ALA A 142 -2.51 10.25 -10.78
N PHE A 143 -2.15 10.00 -9.53
CA PHE A 143 -1.13 10.76 -8.81
C PHE A 143 0.22 10.77 -9.54
N ARG A 144 0.70 9.61 -9.97
CA ARG A 144 1.95 9.44 -10.70
C ARG A 144 1.93 10.19 -12.04
N ARG A 145 0.82 10.17 -12.78
CA ARG A 145 0.67 10.95 -14.02
C ARG A 145 0.84 12.45 -13.76
N GLY A 146 0.22 12.96 -12.71
CA GLY A 146 0.34 14.37 -12.32
C GLY A 146 1.77 14.76 -11.96
N PHE A 147 2.43 13.90 -11.18
CA PHE A 147 3.82 14.10 -10.78
C PHE A 147 4.78 14.14 -11.98
N HIS A 148 4.71 13.15 -12.87
CA HIS A 148 5.56 13.10 -14.07
C HIS A 148 5.26 14.19 -15.10
N LYS A 149 4.07 14.78 -15.08
CA LYS A 149 3.72 15.91 -15.96
C LYS A 149 4.61 17.14 -15.69
N ILE A 150 4.99 17.35 -14.44
CA ILE A 150 5.89 18.44 -14.04
C ILE A 150 7.35 17.99 -14.09
N TRP A 151 7.63 16.79 -13.58
CA TRP A 151 8.98 16.26 -13.43
C TRP A 151 9.40 15.31 -14.56
N GLY A 152 9.19 15.71 -15.82
CA GLY A 152 9.34 14.85 -16.99
C GLY A 152 10.57 13.92 -16.96
N GLY A 153 10.29 12.60 -16.94
CA GLY A 153 11.08 11.40 -17.33
C GLY A 153 12.58 11.24 -17.07
N GLN A 154 13.40 12.30 -17.04
CA GLN A 154 14.87 12.20 -17.00
C GLN A 154 15.51 12.63 -15.67
N ALA A 155 14.82 13.40 -14.83
CA ALA A 155 15.43 13.93 -13.61
C ALA A 155 15.29 13.02 -12.36
N LEU A 156 14.77 11.80 -12.53
CA LEU A 156 14.61 10.80 -11.45
C LEU A 156 15.53 9.58 -11.58
N LYS A 157 16.33 9.51 -12.66
CA LYS A 157 17.42 8.54 -12.78
C LYS A 157 18.70 9.26 -12.38
N VAL A 158 19.01 9.26 -11.10
CA VAL A 158 20.36 9.57 -10.60
C VAL A 158 21.13 8.28 -10.50
#